data_AF-A0A9E4RXW3-F1
#
_entry.id   AF-A0A9E4RXW3-F1
#
_cell.length_a   1.000
_cell.length_b   1.000
_cell.length_c   1.000
_cell.angle_alpha   90.00
_cell.angle_beta   90.00
_cell.angle_gamma   90.00
#
_symmetry.space_group_name_H-M   'P 1'
#
loop_
_entity.id
_entity.type
_entity.pdbx_description
1 polymer ?
#
loop_
_entity_poly.entity_id
_entity_poly.type
_entity_poly.pdbx_seq_one_letter_code
_entity_poly.pdbx_strand_id
1 'polypeptide(L)'
;MQQARKAIDLALQLAESCHSSYLKALPEVRRLWNAAFFKKFVIKDKRVEETPYQEPFATIFGGSDKTTLVAGAEFEPATSGFNI
;
A
#
# COMPACT_ATOMS: atom_id res chain seq x y z
N MET A 1 -7.39 19.30 12.69
CA MET A 1 -6.46 19.56 11.57
C MET A 1 -4.98 19.38 11.95
N GLN A 2 -4.45 20.05 13.00
CA GLN A 2 -3.02 19.97 13.35
C GLN A 2 -2.51 18.56 13.74
N GLN A 3 -3.30 17.76 14.46
CA GLN A 3 -2.89 16.41 14.89
C GLN A 3 -2.74 15.43 13.71
N ALA A 4 -3.66 15.51 12.75
CA ALA A 4 -3.59 14.72 11.52
C ALA A 4 -2.31 15.04 10.73
N ARG A 5 -1.92 16.32 10.65
CA ARG A 5 -0.69 16.74 9.98
C ARG A 5 0.57 16.16 10.64
N LYS A 6 0.67 16.22 11.97
CA LYS A 6 1.79 15.64 12.72
C LYS A 6 1.90 14.13 12.54
N ALA A 7 0.77 13.43 12.52
CA ALA A 7 0.74 11.98 12.29
C ALA A 7 1.22 11.63 10.87
N ILE A 8 0.82 12.41 9.86
CA ILE A 8 1.28 12.24 8.47
C ILE A 8 2.78 12.53 8.35
N ASP A 9 3.26 13.63 8.91
CA ASP A 9 4.68 14.00 8.84
C ASP A 9 5.55 12.93 9.53
N LEU A 10 5.11 12.39 10.67
CA LEU A 10 5.79 11.27 11.35
C LEU A 10 5.76 9.99 10.51
N ALA A 11 4.63 9.67 9.88
CA ALA A 11 4.53 8.50 9.01
C ALA A 11 5.48 8.61 7.80
N LEU A 12 5.62 9.81 7.22
CA LEU A 12 6.56 10.08 6.12
C LEU A 12 8.02 9.92 6.57
N GLN A 13 8.38 10.50 7.73
CA GLN A 13 9.73 10.34 8.30
C GLN A 13 10.06 8.86 8.59
N LEU A 14 9.09 8.10 9.10
CA LEU A 14 9.27 6.67 9.33
C LEU A 14 9.42 5.90 8.01
N ALA A 15 8.61 6.25 7.00
CA ALA A 15 8.65 5.66 5.66
C ALA A 15 9.99 5.86 4.96
N GLU A 16 10.60 7.04 5.10
CA GLU A 16 11.93 7.38 4.56
C GLU A 16 13.03 6.43 5.09
N SER A 17 12.84 5.87 6.29
CA SER A 17 13.83 5.03 6.95
C SER A 17 13.57 3.53 6.84
N CYS A 18 12.45 3.09 6.24
CA CYS A 18 12.01 1.69 6.26
C CYS A 18 13.09 0.69 5.82
N HIS A 19 13.80 0.98 4.73
CA HIS A 19 14.84 0.09 4.22
C HIS A 19 16.03 -0.05 5.19
N SER A 20 16.54 1.07 5.71
CA SER A 20 17.62 1.05 6.71
C SER A 20 17.19 0.35 8.00
N SER A 21 15.97 0.63 8.47
CA SER A 21 15.39 0.01 9.66
C SER A 21 15.22 -1.49 9.49
N TYR A 22 14.80 -1.96 8.30
CA TYR A 22 14.72 -3.38 7.98
C TYR A 22 16.09 -4.08 8.02
N LEU A 23 17.12 -3.48 7.42
CA LEU A 23 18.47 -4.06 7.40
C LEU A 23 19.09 -4.19 8.79
N LYS A 24 18.81 -3.23 9.68
CA LYS A 24 19.32 -3.20 11.06
C LYS A 24 18.45 -3.99 12.04
N ALA A 25 17.24 -4.39 11.65
CA ALA A 25 16.29 -5.04 12.54
C ALA A 25 16.71 -6.47 12.94
N LEU A 26 16.33 -6.86 14.15
CA LEU A 26 16.41 -8.24 14.61
C LEU A 26 15.55 -9.16 13.71
N PRO A 27 15.87 -10.47 13.61
CA PRO A 27 15.14 -11.40 12.75
C PRO A 27 13.62 -11.42 13.00
N GLU A 28 13.19 -11.32 14.26
CA GLU A 28 11.79 -11.28 14.64
C GLU A 28 11.07 -10.02 14.12
N VAL A 29 11.74 -8.87 14.17
CA VAL A 29 11.22 -7.60 13.67
C VAL A 29 11.20 -7.60 12.15
N ARG A 30 12.22 -8.16 11.48
CA ARG A 30 12.21 -8.37 10.02
C ARG A 30 11.04 -9.24 9.57
N ARG A 31 10.65 -10.24 10.37
CA ARG A 31 9.46 -11.05 10.08
C ARG A 31 8.18 -10.22 10.10
N LEU A 32 8.06 -9.30 11.06
CA LEU A 32 6.92 -8.36 11.13
C LEU A 32 6.90 -7.42 9.92
N TRP A 33 8.05 -6.86 9.53
CA TRP A 33 8.17 -6.07 8.31
C TRP A 33 7.75 -6.87 7.08
N ASN A 34 8.24 -8.10 6.93
CA ASN A 34 7.86 -8.95 5.80
C ASN A 34 6.34 -9.18 5.74
N ALA A 35 5.69 -9.41 6.88
CA ALA A 35 4.24 -9.61 6.95
C ALA A 35 3.44 -8.32 6.67
N ALA A 36 4.01 -7.14 6.98
CA ALA A 36 3.38 -5.86 6.70
C ALA A 36 3.37 -5.53 5.20
N PHE A 37 4.41 -5.93 4.46
CA PHE A 37 4.58 -5.61 3.05
C PHE A 37 4.13 -6.72 2.10
N PHE A 38 4.29 -7.99 2.48
CA PHE A 38 4.11 -9.14 1.58
C PHE A 38 3.10 -10.14 2.12
N LYS A 39 2.27 -10.68 1.22
CA LYS A 39 1.33 -11.77 1.53
C LYS A 39 2.06 -13.10 1.74
N LYS A 40 3.00 -13.40 0.85
CA LYS A 40 3.81 -14.63 0.87
C LYS A 40 5.04 -14.48 -0.02
N PHE A 41 6.02 -15.36 0.17
CA PHE A 41 7.13 -15.55 -0.76
C PHE A 41 6.93 -16.87 -1.48
N VAL A 42 6.93 -16.85 -2.81
CA VAL A 42 6.93 -18.07 -3.64
C VAL A 42 8.37 -18.36 -4.02
N ILE A 43 8.91 -19.46 -3.49
CA ILE A 43 10.29 -19.88 -3.73
C ILE A 43 10.27 -21.17 -4.55
N LYS A 44 10.94 -21.15 -5.70
CA LYS A 44 11.14 -22.30 -6.58
C LYS A 44 12.61 -22.36 -6.97
N ASP A 45 13.18 -23.57 -7.00
CA ASP A 45 14.58 -23.78 -7.40
C ASP A 45 15.60 -22.88 -6.66
N LYS A 46 15.37 -22.66 -5.35
CA LYS A 46 16.16 -21.78 -4.47
C LYS A 46 16.18 -20.30 -4.91
N ARG A 47 15.23 -19.87 -5.73
CA ARG A 47 15.04 -18.50 -6.18
C ARG A 47 13.67 -17.99 -5.78
N VAL A 48 13.57 -16.69 -5.55
CA VAL A 48 12.29 -16.02 -5.32
C VAL A 48 11.65 -15.75 -6.68
N GLU A 49 10.53 -16.41 -6.95
CA GLU A 49 9.77 -16.25 -8.19
C GLU A 49 8.76 -15.09 -8.07
N GLU A 50 8.02 -15.06 -6.95
CA GLU A 50 6.97 -14.07 -6.72
C GLU A 50 6.93 -13.59 -5.28
N THR A 51 6.67 -12.29 -5.12
CA THR A 51 6.47 -11.62 -3.83
C THR A 51 5.21 -10.75 -3.88
N PRO A 52 4.00 -11.33 -3.89
CA PRO A 52 2.77 -10.56 -3.91
C PRO A 52 2.70 -9.62 -2.70
N TYR A 53 2.47 -8.34 -2.95
CA TYR A 53 2.32 -7.32 -1.92
C TYR A 53 1.00 -7.50 -1.13
N GLN A 54 1.02 -7.06 0.12
CA GLN A 54 -0.16 -6.88 0.98
C GLN A 54 -0.89 -5.58 0.59
N GLU A 55 -2.20 -5.47 0.81
CA GLU A 55 -2.86 -4.15 0.72
C GLU A 55 -2.37 -3.23 1.85
N PRO A 56 -2.18 -1.92 1.60
CA PRO A 56 -2.49 -1.18 0.37
C PRO A 56 -1.36 -1.18 -0.68
N PHE A 57 -0.21 -1.79 -0.36
CA PHE A 57 0.96 -1.78 -1.22
C PHE A 57 0.75 -2.50 -2.55
N ALA A 58 -0.11 -3.53 -2.59
CA ALA A 58 -0.54 -4.17 -3.82
C ALA A 58 -1.23 -3.19 -4.77
N THR A 59 -2.11 -2.32 -4.26
CA THR A 59 -2.74 -1.27 -5.08
C THR A 59 -1.72 -0.23 -5.57
N ILE A 60 -0.74 0.14 -4.74
CA ILE A 60 0.24 1.19 -5.08
C ILE A 60 1.31 0.67 -6.07
N PHE A 61 1.81 -0.54 -5.85
CA PHE A 61 2.96 -1.11 -6.58
C PHE A 61 2.59 -2.21 -7.59
N GLY A 62 1.34 -2.69 -7.58
CA GLY A 62 0.85 -3.73 -8.50
C GLY A 62 0.70 -3.29 -9.95
N GLY A 63 0.96 -2.01 -10.25
CA GLY A 63 0.84 -1.42 -11.58
C GLY A 63 -0.55 -0.83 -11.82
N SER A 64 -0.58 0.37 -12.41
CA SER A 64 -1.77 0.85 -13.09
C SER A 64 -1.89 0.05 -14.39
N ASP A 65 -2.73 -0.97 -14.38
CA ASP A 65 -3.27 -1.48 -15.63
C ASP A 65 -4.00 -0.31 -16.31
N LYS A 66 -3.45 0.22 -17.42
CA LYS A 66 -4.14 1.22 -18.26
C LYS A 66 -5.48 0.70 -18.82
N THR A 67 -5.79 -0.58 -18.60
CA THR A 67 -7.02 -1.26 -19.00
C THR A 67 -8.05 -1.35 -17.88
N THR A 68 -7.66 -1.16 -16.62
CA THR A 68 -8.59 -1.18 -15.49
C THR A 68 -8.94 0.26 -15.14
N LEU A 69 -9.72 0.88 -16.03
CA LEU A 69 -10.48 2.07 -15.66
C LEU A 69 -11.34 1.65 -14.45
N VAL A 70 -11.10 2.26 -13.30
CA VAL A 70 -12.09 2.27 -12.23
C VAL A 70 -13.32 2.88 -12.87
N ALA A 71 -14.35 2.06 -13.14
CA ALA A 71 -15.65 2.57 -13.54
C ALA A 71 -16.00 3.62 -12.51
N GLY A 72 -16.19 4.87 -12.96
CA GLY A 72 -16.45 5.99 -12.07
C GLY A 72 -17.54 5.55 -11.10
N ALA A 73 -17.17 5.37 -9.83
CA ALA A 73 -18.16 5.12 -8.81
C ALA A 73 -19.02 6.37 -8.81
N GLU A 74 -20.22 6.23 -9.35
CA GLU A 74 -21.30 7.21 -9.36
C GLU A 74 -21.65 7.51 -7.90
N PHE A 75 -20.82 8.34 -7.27
CA PHE A 75 -21.02 8.89 -5.94
C PHE A 75 -21.64 10.28 -6.02
N GLU A 76 -22.47 10.52 -7.04
CA GLU A 76 -23.45 11.60 -7.00
C GLU A 76 -24.86 10.99 -7.10
N PRO A 77 -25.75 11.20 -6.12
CA PRO A 77 -27.14 10.88 -6.31
C PRO A 77 -27.67 11.73 -7.47
N ALA A 78 -28.42 11.11 -8.39
CA ALA A 78 -29.10 11.81 -9.46
C ALA A 78 -29.95 12.94 -8.86
N THR A 79 -29.46 14.17 -8.97
CA THR A 79 -30.27 15.34 -8.64
C THR A 79 -31.28 15.45 -9.77
N SER A 80 -32.52 15.05 -9.51
CA SER A 80 -33.62 15.32 -10.44
C SER A 80 -33.67 16.83 -10.65
N GLY A 81 -33.42 17.25 -11.90
CA GLY A 81 -33.55 18.63 -12.30
C GLY A 81 -34.93 19.15 -11.89
N PHE A 82 -34.94 20.09 -10.95
CA PHE A 82 -36.13 20.83 -10.57
C PHE A 82 -36.42 21.79 -11.73
N ASN A 83 -37.35 21.40 -12.62
CA ASN A 83 -37.91 22.33 -13.60
C ASN A 83 -38.75 23.36 -12.83
N ILE A 84 -38.37 24.63 -12.89
CA ILE A 84 -39.23 25.78 -12.60
C ILE A 84 -39.83 26.23 -13.92
#